data_AF-L8DGN7-F1
#
_entry.id   AF-L8DGN7-F1
#
_cell.length_a   1.000
_cell.length_b   1.000
_cell.length_c   1.000
_cell.angle_alpha   90.00
_cell.angle_beta   90.00
_cell.angle_gamma   90.00
#
_symmetry.space_group_name_H-M   'P 1'
#
loop_
_entity.id
_entity.type
_entity.pdbx_description
1 polymer ?
#
loop_
_entity_poly.entity_id
_entity_poly.type
_entity_poly.pdbx_seq_one_letter_code
_entity_poly.pdbx_strand_id
1 'polypeptide(L)'
;MHNPLPWLTVAIRYFGIACALGIVHAAFSGYWAAGGRWMLGTVGSFATDWVDSEPETARTALLVLTLVKLAAAILPALAFMNRPRLAAQNRTRIPSFILGISWPGSVLLILWGGLSFLGAVVGLIASDENRNVKYGHLFFDGIFLLWGAALLTALILARRTSNRTS
;
A
#
# COMPACT_ATOMS: atom_id res chain seq x y z
N MET A 1 2.63 -24.46 26.73
CA MET A 1 2.09 -23.45 25.80
C MET A 1 3.19 -22.45 25.51
N HIS A 2 3.75 -22.45 24.30
CA HIS A 2 4.79 -21.51 23.91
C HIS A 2 4.13 -20.15 23.64
N ASN A 3 4.33 -19.15 24.50
CA ASN A 3 3.91 -17.80 24.17
C ASN A 3 4.69 -17.37 22.91
N PRO A 4 4.02 -16.96 21.82
CA PRO A 4 4.73 -16.39 20.69
C PRO A 4 5.52 -15.18 21.18
N LEU A 5 6.79 -15.08 20.76
CA LEU A 5 7.64 -13.94 21.11
C LEU A 5 6.84 -12.65 20.84
N PRO A 6 6.80 -11.67 21.77
CA PRO A 6 5.95 -10.49 21.64
C PRO A 6 6.13 -9.77 20.28
N TRP A 7 7.33 -9.85 19.71
CA TRP A 7 7.70 -9.31 18.40
C TRP A 7 6.98 -9.96 17.21
N LEU A 8 6.64 -11.26 17.27
CA LEU A 8 5.90 -11.95 16.22
C LEU A 8 4.48 -11.40 16.10
N THR A 9 3.78 -11.30 17.24
CA THR A 9 2.43 -10.75 17.31
C THR A 9 2.40 -9.30 16.85
N VAL A 10 3.40 -8.51 17.22
CA VAL A 10 3.52 -7.11 16.77
C VAL A 10 3.77 -7.05 15.25
N ALA A 11 4.66 -7.88 14.70
CA ALA A 11 4.90 -7.92 13.24
C ALA A 11 3.61 -8.26 12.46
N ILE A 12 2.83 -9.24 12.92
CA ILE A 12 1.54 -9.61 12.31
C ILE A 12 0.58 -8.43 12.32
N ARG A 13 0.50 -7.67 13.42
CA ARG A 13 -0.35 -6.47 13.51
C ARG A 13 0.04 -5.42 12.47
N TYR A 14 1.33 -5.13 12.30
CA TYR A 14 1.79 -4.17 11.29
C TYR A 14 1.54 -4.66 9.86
N PHE A 15 1.71 -5.95 9.57
CA PHE A 15 1.29 -6.53 8.29
C PHE A 15 -0.22 -6.39 8.07
N GLY A 16 -1.03 -6.58 9.12
CA GLY A 16 -2.48 -6.39 9.06
C GLY A 16 -2.88 -4.94 8.78
N ILE A 17 -2.24 -3.97 9.44
CA ILE A 17 -2.46 -2.53 9.20
C ILE A 17 -2.07 -2.16 7.78
N ALA A 18 -0.89 -2.60 7.32
CA ALA A 18 -0.44 -2.37 5.95
C ALA A 18 -1.42 -2.96 4.92
N CYS A 19 -1.90 -4.18 5.15
CA CYS A 19 -2.90 -4.83 4.31
C CYS A 19 -4.21 -4.03 4.25
N ALA A 20 -4.74 -3.60 5.40
CA ALA A 20 -5.96 -2.81 5.46
C ALA A 20 -5.84 -1.48 4.71
N LEU A 21 -4.75 -0.74 4.91
CA LEU A 21 -4.50 0.53 4.22
C LEU A 21 -4.35 0.34 2.71
N GLY A 22 -3.61 -0.69 2.29
CA GLY A 22 -3.44 -1.01 0.88
C GLY A 22 -4.75 -1.45 0.21
N ILE A 23 -5.62 -2.20 0.90
CA ILE A 23 -6.95 -2.57 0.41
C ILE A 23 -7.84 -1.34 0.27
N VAL A 24 -7.87 -0.44 1.26
CA VAL A 24 -8.63 0.82 1.18
C VAL A 24 -8.18 1.61 -0.05
N HIS A 25 -6.87 1.75 -0.26
CA HIS A 25 -6.34 2.44 -1.42
C HIS A 25 -6.68 1.74 -2.75
N ALA A 26 -6.64 0.41 -2.78
CA ALA A 26 -7.01 -0.36 -3.97
C ALA A 26 -8.51 -0.24 -4.28
N ALA A 27 -9.36 -0.16 -3.27
CA ALA A 27 -10.82 -0.06 -3.41
C ALA A 27 -11.23 1.18 -4.21
N PHE A 28 -10.56 2.32 -4.03
CA PHE A 28 -10.83 3.51 -4.84
C PHE A 28 -10.51 3.29 -6.33
N SER A 29 -9.36 2.67 -6.64
CA SER A 29 -9.02 2.33 -8.03
C SER A 29 -10.03 1.35 -8.63
N GLY A 30 -10.50 0.37 -7.85
CA GLY A 30 -11.49 -0.61 -8.30
C GLY A 30 -12.87 0.03 -8.50
N TYR A 31 -13.26 0.93 -7.60
CA TYR A 31 -14.49 1.70 -7.69
C TYR A 31 -14.48 2.61 -8.94
N TRP A 32 -13.38 3.29 -9.23
CA TRP A 32 -13.23 4.08 -10.46
C TRP A 32 -13.24 3.20 -11.71
N ALA A 33 -12.60 2.03 -11.68
CA ALA A 33 -12.68 1.06 -12.78
C ALA A 33 -14.11 0.53 -13.03
N ALA A 34 -14.95 0.52 -11.99
CA ALA A 34 -16.37 0.16 -12.09
C ALA A 34 -17.27 1.32 -12.56
N GLY A 35 -16.69 2.48 -12.92
CA GLY A 35 -17.41 3.67 -13.38
C GLY A 35 -17.79 4.65 -12.25
N GLY A 36 -17.37 4.38 -11.02
CA GLY A 36 -17.54 5.32 -9.91
C GLY A 36 -16.75 6.60 -10.12
N ARG A 37 -17.31 7.76 -9.72
CA ARG A 37 -16.64 9.08 -9.89
C ARG A 37 -16.35 9.80 -8.57
N TRP A 38 -16.81 9.26 -7.45
CA TRP A 38 -16.56 9.83 -6.13
C TRP A 38 -15.06 9.93 -5.85
N MET A 39 -14.62 11.10 -5.35
CA MET A 39 -13.22 11.48 -5.12
C MET A 39 -12.29 11.49 -6.36
N LEU A 40 -12.74 11.11 -7.56
CA LEU A 40 -11.89 11.07 -8.74
C LEU A 40 -11.32 12.46 -9.08
N GLY A 41 -12.15 13.51 -9.02
CA GLY A 41 -11.71 14.89 -9.24
C GLY A 41 -10.71 15.43 -8.22
N THR A 42 -10.52 14.75 -7.08
CA THR A 42 -9.49 15.11 -6.09
C THR A 42 -8.11 14.55 -6.43
N VAL A 43 -8.02 13.63 -7.40
CA VAL A 43 -6.75 13.13 -7.94
C VAL A 43 -6.14 14.16 -8.92
N GLY A 44 -6.98 14.99 -9.53
CA GLY A 44 -6.61 16.02 -10.49
C GLY A 44 -7.49 15.98 -11.75
N SER A 45 -7.52 17.07 -12.50
CA SER A 45 -8.33 17.16 -13.74
C SER A 45 -7.91 16.14 -14.79
N PHE A 46 -6.60 15.82 -14.87
CA PHE A 46 -6.11 14.79 -15.80
C PHE A 46 -6.81 13.44 -15.62
N ALA A 47 -7.16 13.07 -14.38
CA ALA A 47 -7.78 11.79 -14.09
C ALA A 47 -9.25 11.75 -14.52
N THR A 48 -9.97 12.86 -14.35
CA THR A 48 -11.35 12.99 -14.86
C THR A 48 -11.36 13.05 -16.38
N ASP A 49 -10.47 13.84 -16.97
CA ASP A 49 -10.36 14.01 -18.42
C ASP A 49 -10.04 12.68 -19.10
N TRP A 50 -9.12 11.90 -18.53
CA TRP A 50 -8.75 10.59 -19.08
C TRP A 50 -9.88 9.56 -19.02
N VAL A 51 -10.64 9.51 -17.92
CA VAL A 51 -11.80 8.61 -17.81
C VAL A 51 -12.90 9.00 -18.80
N ASP A 52 -13.02 10.29 -19.12
CA ASP A 52 -14.04 10.79 -20.04
C ASP A 52 -13.63 10.67 -21.51
N SER A 53 -12.34 10.89 -21.84
CA SER A 53 -11.83 10.81 -23.21
C SER A 53 -11.54 9.38 -23.66
N GLU A 54 -11.05 8.53 -22.77
CA GLU A 54 -10.59 7.16 -23.09
C GLU A 54 -11.09 6.14 -22.05
N PRO A 55 -12.41 5.92 -21.93
CA PRO A 55 -13.01 5.16 -20.84
C PRO A 55 -12.53 3.71 -20.73
N GLU A 56 -12.36 3.00 -21.85
CA GLU A 56 -11.91 1.60 -21.85
C GLU A 56 -10.43 1.46 -21.46
N THR A 57 -9.58 2.38 -21.94
CA THR A 57 -8.16 2.44 -21.56
C THR A 57 -8.03 2.74 -20.07
N ALA A 58 -8.74 3.76 -19.58
CA ALA A 58 -8.73 4.16 -18.18
C ALA A 58 -9.25 3.04 -17.27
N ARG A 59 -10.36 2.39 -17.64
CA ARG A 59 -10.92 1.25 -16.92
C ARG A 59 -9.92 0.10 -16.81
N THR A 60 -9.28 -0.26 -17.91
CA THR A 60 -8.29 -1.36 -17.93
C THR A 60 -7.11 -1.04 -17.02
N ALA A 61 -6.56 0.17 -17.13
CA ALA A 61 -5.44 0.60 -16.31
C ALA A 61 -5.80 0.67 -14.82
N LEU A 62 -6.98 1.19 -14.47
CA LEU A 62 -7.48 1.23 -13.09
C LEU A 62 -7.71 -0.18 -12.52
N LEU A 63 -8.20 -1.13 -13.32
CA LEU A 63 -8.33 -2.52 -12.91
C LEU A 63 -6.96 -3.16 -12.64
N VAL A 64 -5.99 -2.97 -13.53
CA VAL A 64 -4.61 -3.44 -13.34
C VAL A 64 -4.01 -2.82 -12.06
N LEU A 65 -4.16 -1.51 -11.86
CA LEU A 65 -3.70 -0.83 -10.65
C LEU A 65 -4.35 -1.39 -9.38
N THR A 66 -5.64 -1.73 -9.45
CA THR A 66 -6.37 -2.36 -8.34
C THR A 66 -5.76 -3.70 -7.98
N LEU A 67 -5.53 -4.57 -8.98
CA LEU A 67 -4.95 -5.89 -8.77
C LEU A 67 -3.51 -5.81 -8.23
N VAL A 68 -2.70 -4.91 -8.77
CA VAL A 68 -1.32 -4.67 -8.29
C VAL A 68 -1.32 -4.20 -6.83
N LYS A 69 -2.19 -3.23 -6.48
CA LYS A 69 -2.31 -2.73 -5.10
C LYS A 69 -2.80 -3.82 -4.14
N LEU A 70 -3.81 -4.60 -4.52
CA LEU A 70 -4.29 -5.73 -3.72
C LEU A 70 -3.19 -6.77 -3.50
N ALA A 71 -2.45 -7.13 -4.55
CA ALA A 71 -1.32 -8.04 -4.43
C ALA A 71 -0.25 -7.48 -3.50
N ALA A 72 0.15 -6.22 -3.67
CA ALA A 72 1.12 -5.55 -2.81
C ALA A 72 0.65 -5.43 -1.34
N ALA A 73 -0.66 -5.30 -1.11
CA ALA A 73 -1.24 -5.19 0.24
C ALA A 73 -1.31 -6.56 0.94
N ILE A 74 -1.74 -7.59 0.22
CA ILE A 74 -2.10 -8.90 0.79
C ILE A 74 -0.89 -9.86 0.84
N LEU A 75 -0.11 -9.92 -0.24
CA LEU A 75 0.95 -10.92 -0.39
C LEU A 75 2.03 -10.85 0.70
N PRO A 76 2.50 -9.67 1.18
CA PRO A 76 3.51 -9.63 2.23
C PRO A 76 3.02 -10.26 3.55
N ALA A 77 1.77 -9.99 3.92
CA ALA A 77 1.14 -10.58 5.11
C ALA A 77 1.01 -12.11 4.96
N LEU A 78 0.49 -12.58 3.82
CA LEU A 78 0.37 -14.02 3.55
C LEU A 78 1.73 -14.72 3.49
N ALA A 79 2.73 -14.09 2.88
CA ALA A 79 4.09 -14.62 2.78
C ALA A 79 4.73 -14.78 4.17
N PHE A 80 4.51 -13.81 5.06
CA PHE A 80 5.00 -13.87 6.43
C PHE A 80 4.28 -14.96 7.26
N MET A 81 2.95 -14.97 7.24
CA MET A 81 2.15 -15.92 8.05
C MET A 81 2.30 -17.37 7.60
N ASN A 82 2.42 -17.61 6.28
CA ASN A 82 2.55 -18.97 5.74
C ASN A 82 3.99 -19.49 5.70
N ARG A 83 4.97 -18.70 6.15
CA ARG A 83 6.40 -19.03 6.05
C ARG A 83 6.75 -20.41 6.68
N PRO A 84 6.26 -20.79 7.88
CA PRO A 84 6.56 -22.09 8.47
C PRO A 84 5.98 -23.25 7.64
N ARG A 85 4.73 -23.10 7.18
CA ARG A 85 4.03 -24.09 6.35
C ARG A 85 4.75 -24.30 5.00
N LEU A 86 5.16 -23.21 4.35
CA LEU A 86 5.87 -23.26 3.07
C LEU A 86 7.29 -23.80 3.23
N ALA A 87 7.96 -23.54 4.36
CA ALA A 87 9.25 -24.14 4.67
C ALA A 87 9.17 -25.66 4.80
N ALA A 88 8.16 -26.18 5.49
CA ALA A 88 7.91 -27.63 5.58
C ALA A 88 7.65 -28.29 4.21
N GLN A 89 7.28 -27.51 3.19
CA GLN A 89 7.05 -27.96 1.81
C GLN A 89 8.26 -27.71 0.89
N ASN A 90 9.43 -27.29 1.41
CA ASN A 90 10.58 -26.84 0.62
C ASN A 90 10.28 -25.67 -0.35
N ARG A 91 9.24 -24.86 -0.07
CA ARG A 91 8.80 -23.71 -0.88
C ARG A 91 9.20 -22.37 -0.25
N THR A 92 10.44 -22.25 0.22
CA THR A 92 10.93 -21.04 0.90
C THR A 92 11.24 -19.88 -0.03
N ARG A 93 11.44 -20.13 -1.34
CA ARG A 93 11.78 -19.09 -2.32
C ARG A 93 10.67 -18.05 -2.51
N ILE A 94 9.42 -18.50 -2.64
CA ILE A 94 8.27 -17.62 -2.88
C ILE A 94 8.08 -16.57 -1.77
N PRO A 95 7.94 -16.95 -0.47
CA PRO A 95 7.76 -15.96 0.58
C PRO A 95 8.99 -15.05 0.74
N SER A 96 10.19 -15.57 0.49
CA SER A 96 11.43 -14.77 0.55
C SER A 96 11.49 -13.73 -0.56
N PHE A 97 11.07 -14.08 -1.78
CA PHE A 97 10.99 -13.16 -2.91
C PHE A 97 9.96 -12.05 -2.63
N ILE A 98 8.74 -12.40 -2.21
CA ILE A 98 7.67 -11.44 -1.88
C ILE A 98 8.14 -10.46 -0.81
N LEU A 99 8.70 -10.97 0.30
CA LEU A 99 9.21 -10.11 1.37
C LEU A 99 10.42 -9.28 0.90
N GLY A 100 11.23 -9.81 0.00
CA GLY A 100 12.35 -9.11 -0.64
C GLY A 100 11.91 -7.89 -1.42
N ILE A 101 10.97 -8.04 -2.35
CA ILE A 101 10.42 -6.92 -3.15
C ILE A 101 9.59 -5.94 -2.30
N SER A 102 9.05 -6.39 -1.18
CA SER A 102 8.29 -5.53 -0.26
C SER A 102 9.16 -4.44 0.39
N TRP A 103 10.48 -4.65 0.50
CA TRP A 103 11.41 -3.63 1.01
C TRP A 103 11.47 -2.37 0.13
N PRO A 104 11.91 -2.45 -1.13
CA PRO A 104 11.92 -1.28 -2.01
C PRO A 104 10.50 -0.74 -2.23
N GLY A 105 9.48 -1.60 -2.30
CA GLY A 105 8.08 -1.16 -2.37
C GLY A 105 7.67 -0.29 -1.19
N SER A 106 8.02 -0.67 0.04
CA SER A 106 7.72 0.14 1.23
C SER A 106 8.44 1.49 1.24
N VAL A 107 9.70 1.52 0.79
CA VAL A 107 10.48 2.76 0.66
C VAL A 107 9.86 3.68 -0.39
N LEU A 108 9.49 3.15 -1.55
CA LEU A 108 8.83 3.92 -2.61
C LEU A 108 7.52 4.53 -2.11
N LEU A 109 6.68 3.76 -1.40
CA LEU A 109 5.43 4.24 -0.82
C LEU A 109 5.66 5.39 0.17
N ILE A 110 6.68 5.28 1.02
CA ILE A 110 7.03 6.33 1.99
C ILE A 110 7.52 7.59 1.28
N LEU A 111 8.43 7.46 0.33
CA LEU A 111 9.03 8.61 -0.35
C LEU A 111 8.00 9.32 -1.23
N TRP A 112 7.26 8.57 -2.05
CA TRP A 112 6.22 9.10 -2.92
C TRP A 112 5.07 9.69 -2.10
N GLY A 113 4.51 8.90 -1.19
CA GLY A 113 3.40 9.33 -0.34
C GLY A 113 3.78 10.52 0.55
N GLY A 114 4.96 10.48 1.17
CA GLY A 114 5.46 11.54 2.02
C GLY A 114 5.74 12.84 1.28
N LEU A 115 6.40 12.78 0.11
CA LEU A 115 6.71 13.98 -0.67
C LEU A 115 5.42 14.65 -1.19
N SER A 116 4.50 13.86 -1.74
CA SER A 116 3.22 14.38 -2.26
C SER A 116 2.33 14.92 -1.13
N PHE A 117 2.27 14.22 0.02
CA PHE A 117 1.56 14.69 1.21
C PHE A 117 2.12 16.04 1.70
N LEU A 118 3.44 16.16 1.85
CA LEU A 118 4.07 17.42 2.27
C LEU A 118 3.83 18.55 1.26
N GLY A 119 3.90 18.23 -0.05
CA GLY A 119 3.56 19.17 -1.11
C GLY A 119 2.13 19.70 -0.99
N ALA A 120 1.17 18.83 -0.66
CA ALA A 120 -0.21 19.22 -0.43
C ALA A 120 -0.39 20.07 0.83
N VAL A 121 0.30 19.75 1.94
CA VAL A 121 0.30 20.58 3.17
C VAL A 121 0.82 21.99 2.88
N VAL A 122 2.01 22.09 2.29
CA VAL A 122 2.61 23.38 1.92
C VAL A 122 1.71 24.14 0.94
N GLY A 123 1.16 23.43 -0.05
CA GLY A 123 0.25 24.02 -1.03
C GLY A 123 -1.04 24.58 -0.42
N LEU A 124 -1.60 23.95 0.62
CA LEU A 124 -2.79 24.44 1.33
C LEU A 124 -2.49 25.68 2.17
N ILE A 125 -1.28 25.79 2.72
CA ILE A 125 -0.84 26.97 3.47
C ILE A 125 -0.60 28.14 2.51
N ALA A 126 -0.02 27.86 1.34
CA ALA A 126 0.40 28.89 0.40
C ALA A 126 -0.75 29.50 -0.42
N SER A 127 -1.80 28.72 -0.75
CA SER A 127 -2.90 29.19 -1.61
C SER A 127 -4.15 28.31 -1.47
N ASP A 128 -5.33 28.93 -1.63
CA ASP A 128 -6.63 28.26 -1.70
C ASP A 128 -6.96 27.67 -3.09
N GLU A 129 -6.12 27.88 -4.11
CA GLU A 129 -6.35 27.29 -5.43
C GLU A 129 -6.27 25.76 -5.40
N ASN A 130 -7.10 25.09 -6.21
CA ASN A 130 -7.14 23.62 -6.33
C ASN A 130 -7.24 22.89 -4.98
N ARG A 131 -7.92 23.51 -4.01
CA ARG A 131 -8.02 23.01 -2.63
C ARG A 131 -8.51 21.58 -2.53
N ASN A 132 -9.49 21.19 -3.35
CA ASN A 132 -10.02 19.83 -3.39
C ASN A 132 -8.98 18.81 -3.85
N VAL A 133 -8.10 19.16 -4.80
CA VAL A 133 -7.01 18.30 -5.26
C VAL A 133 -5.97 18.12 -4.15
N LYS A 134 -5.63 19.21 -3.44
CA LYS A 134 -4.72 19.16 -2.29
C LYS A 134 -5.27 18.27 -1.18
N TYR A 135 -6.57 18.35 -0.86
CA TYR A 135 -7.22 17.43 0.08
C TYR A 135 -7.18 15.97 -0.41
N GLY A 136 -7.35 15.74 -1.71
CA GLY A 136 -7.15 14.42 -2.31
C GLY A 136 -5.76 13.86 -2.04
N HIS A 137 -4.72 14.66 -2.30
CA HIS A 137 -3.33 14.28 -2.00
C HIS A 137 -3.09 14.00 -0.51
N LEU A 138 -3.62 14.84 0.39
CA LEU A 138 -3.52 14.57 1.83
C LEU A 138 -4.11 13.20 2.20
N PHE A 139 -5.23 12.83 1.60
CA PHE A 139 -5.91 11.56 1.87
C PHE A 139 -5.17 10.38 1.22
N PHE A 140 -5.00 10.39 -0.11
CA PHE A 140 -4.44 9.25 -0.84
C PHE A 140 -2.95 9.05 -0.56
N ASP A 141 -2.16 10.12 -0.63
CA ASP A 141 -0.72 10.03 -0.42
C ASP A 141 -0.38 9.84 1.07
N GLY A 142 -1.23 10.36 1.96
CA GLY A 142 -1.20 10.03 3.39
C GLY A 142 -1.42 8.54 3.65
N ILE A 143 -2.39 7.90 2.97
CA ILE A 143 -2.59 6.45 3.05
C ILE A 143 -1.38 5.69 2.50
N PHE A 144 -0.79 6.11 1.37
CA PHE A 144 0.44 5.50 0.85
C PHE A 144 1.59 5.58 1.85
N LEU A 145 1.82 6.74 2.46
CA LEU A 145 2.83 6.94 3.47
C LEU A 145 2.63 5.99 4.67
N LEU A 146 1.41 5.94 5.21
CA LEU A 146 1.08 5.08 6.34
C LEU A 146 1.19 3.59 5.99
N TRP A 147 0.75 3.19 4.79
CA TRP A 147 0.90 1.83 4.30
C TRP A 147 2.37 1.43 4.20
N GLY A 148 3.19 2.26 3.56
CA GLY A 148 4.62 2.05 3.43
C GLY A 148 5.32 1.97 4.79
N ALA A 149 5.03 2.89 5.70
CA ALA A 149 5.60 2.91 7.05
C ALA A 149 5.22 1.66 7.87
N ALA A 150 3.95 1.24 7.80
CA ALA A 150 3.49 0.03 8.47
C ALA A 150 4.16 -1.22 7.89
N LEU A 151 4.25 -1.32 6.57
CA LEU A 151 4.89 -2.44 5.88
C LEU A 151 6.38 -2.52 6.20
N LEU A 152 7.11 -1.40 6.11
CA LEU A 152 8.53 -1.34 6.46
C LEU A 152 8.78 -1.75 7.91
N THR A 153 7.94 -1.25 8.84
CA THR A 153 7.99 -1.64 10.25
C THR A 153 7.79 -3.14 10.43
N ALA A 154 6.79 -3.72 9.75
CA ALA A 154 6.53 -5.16 9.78
C ALA A 154 7.75 -5.98 9.29
N LEU A 155 8.38 -5.54 8.19
CA LEU A 155 9.57 -6.19 7.62
C LEU A 155 10.79 -6.13 8.56
N ILE A 156 11.02 -4.99 9.22
CA ILE A 156 12.10 -4.82 10.20
C ILE A 156 11.88 -5.79 11.38
N LEU A 157 10.66 -5.85 11.92
CA LEU A 157 10.31 -6.72 13.04
C LEU A 157 10.38 -8.20 12.66
N ALA A 158 9.92 -8.55 11.45
CA ALA A 158 10.02 -9.89 10.90
C ALA A 158 11.48 -10.37 10.79
N ARG A 159 12.38 -9.52 10.28
CA ARG A 159 13.81 -9.83 10.18
C ARG A 159 14.46 -10.02 11.55
N ARG A 160 14.14 -9.17 12.53
CA ARG A 160 14.64 -9.30 13.91
C ARG A 160 14.20 -10.60 14.57
N THR A 161 13.00 -11.09 14.25
CA THR A 161 12.49 -12.37 14.77
C THR A 161 13.29 -13.54 14.21
N SER A 162 13.58 -13.55 12.90
CA SER A 162 14.38 -14.61 12.27
C SER A 162 15.81 -14.69 12.80
N ASN A 163 16.48 -13.55 13.01
CA ASN A 163 17.87 -13.53 13.49
C ASN A 163 18.04 -13.97 14.95
N ARG A 164 16.96 -14.05 15.74
CA ARG A 164 16.98 -14.49 17.14
C ARG A 164 16.68 -15.98 17.30
N THR A 165 16.17 -16.61 16.25
CA THR A 165 15.84 -18.05 16.23
C THR A 165 16.90 -18.90 15.52
N SER A 166 17.89 -18.25 14.90
CA SER A 166 19.10 -18.85 14.30
C SER A 166 20.25 -18.80 15.28
#